data_AF-A0A7W0VSS0-F1
#
_entry.id   AF-A0A7W0VSS0-F1
#
_cell.length_a   1.000
_cell.length_b   1.000
_cell.length_c   1.000
_cell.angle_alpha   90.00
_cell.angle_beta   90.00
_cell.angle_gamma   90.00
#
_symmetry.space_group_name_H-M   'P 1'
#
loop_
_entity.id
_entity.type
_entity.pdbx_description
1 polymer ?
#
loop_
_entity_poly.entity_id
_entity_poly.type
_entity_poly.pdbx_seq_one_letter_code
_entity_poly.pdbx_strand_id
1 'polypeptide(L)'
;ILRSIAAFERTLTSPQTSYDRFVSGDRTALSPQAERGLRLFTQIGCANCHSGPMFSDFELHVLRVPDPPGSTSHDAGDGANRFRTPTLRNVTRTAPYMHGGVFATIPQVFQFYRQATTNPVDPDLRGVRTPTPQEAPDVEAFLRALGDAPFDASIPASVPSGLTPGGAPR
;
A
#
# COMPACT_ATOMS: atom_id res chain seq x y z
N ILE A 1 -12.73 23.29 11.37
CA ILE A 1 -11.46 22.54 11.37
C ILE A 1 -11.61 21.18 10.69
N LEU A 2 -12.33 20.19 11.25
CA LEU A 2 -12.44 18.85 10.64
C LEU A 2 -12.93 18.84 9.18
N ARG A 3 -13.95 19.64 8.84
CA ARG A 3 -14.44 19.75 7.45
C ARG A 3 -13.40 20.32 6.50
N SER A 4 -12.58 21.25 6.97
CA SER A 4 -11.52 21.89 6.18
C SER A 4 -10.35 20.93 5.95
N ILE A 5 -9.97 20.16 6.98
CA ILE A 5 -8.95 19.09 6.85
C ILE A 5 -9.43 18.05 5.86
N ALA A 6 -10.65 17.53 6.02
CA ALA A 6 -11.20 16.54 5.09
C ALA A 6 -11.34 17.08 3.66
N ALA A 7 -11.61 18.38 3.47
CA ALA A 7 -11.65 18.98 2.14
C ALA A 7 -10.25 19.00 1.49
N PHE A 8 -9.22 19.34 2.25
CA PHE A 8 -7.83 19.28 1.80
C PHE A 8 -7.37 17.83 1.53
N GLU A 9 -7.67 16.87 2.40
CA GLU A 9 -7.33 15.46 2.19
C GLU A 9 -7.95 14.88 0.91
N ARG A 10 -9.14 15.35 0.51
CA ARG A 10 -9.76 14.97 -0.78
C ARG A 10 -9.00 15.49 -2.00
N THR A 11 -8.18 16.54 -1.86
CA THR A 11 -7.33 17.01 -2.96
C THR A 11 -6.02 16.25 -3.05
N LEU A 12 -5.64 15.50 -1.98
CA LEU A 12 -4.43 14.68 -1.94
C LEU A 12 -4.62 13.36 -2.72
N THR A 13 -4.79 13.50 -4.04
CA THR A 13 -4.92 12.37 -4.96
C THR A 13 -3.67 12.23 -5.81
N SER A 14 -3.40 11.02 -6.32
CA SER A 14 -2.28 10.75 -7.25
C SER A 14 -2.80 10.29 -8.62
N PRO A 15 -3.55 11.11 -9.38
CA PRO A 15 -4.40 10.62 -10.48
C PRO A 15 -3.68 10.34 -11.82
N GLN A 16 -2.36 10.16 -11.87
CA GLN A 16 -1.61 10.06 -13.15
C GLN A 16 -0.41 9.10 -13.07
N THR A 17 -0.54 8.01 -12.32
CA THR A 17 0.52 7.00 -12.25
C THR A 17 0.71 6.31 -13.60
N SER A 18 1.85 5.66 -13.82
CA SER A 18 2.07 4.89 -15.06
C SER A 18 1.04 3.78 -15.25
N TYR A 19 0.55 3.18 -14.16
CA TYR A 19 -0.58 2.27 -14.23
C TYR A 19 -1.86 2.95 -14.73
N ASP A 20 -2.20 4.14 -14.22
CA ASP A 20 -3.42 4.86 -14.63
C ASP A 20 -3.39 5.23 -16.11
N ARG A 21 -2.23 5.70 -16.61
CA ARG A 21 -2.04 5.97 -18.04
C ARG A 21 -2.19 4.69 -18.89
N PHE A 22 -1.62 3.59 -18.41
CA PHE A 22 -1.73 2.29 -19.09
C PHE A 22 -3.15 1.79 -19.23
N VAL A 23 -3.94 1.80 -18.15
CA VAL A 23 -5.34 1.37 -18.22
C VAL A 23 -6.23 2.36 -18.98
N SER A 24 -5.80 3.62 -19.13
CA SER A 24 -6.45 4.63 -19.96
C SER A 24 -6.13 4.50 -21.46
N GLY A 25 -5.29 3.52 -21.85
CA GLY A 25 -5.00 3.18 -23.24
C GLY A 25 -3.56 3.45 -23.69
N ASP A 26 -2.73 4.12 -22.88
CA ASP A 26 -1.31 4.30 -23.18
C ASP A 26 -0.52 3.02 -22.87
N ARG A 27 -0.47 2.11 -23.86
CA ARG A 27 0.24 0.83 -23.73
C ARG A 27 1.75 0.96 -23.48
N THR A 28 2.31 2.15 -23.65
CA THR A 28 3.74 2.42 -23.43
C THR A 28 4.03 2.92 -22.01
N ALA A 29 3.00 3.23 -21.21
CA ALA A 29 3.17 3.77 -19.88
C ALA A 29 3.76 2.76 -18.89
N LEU A 30 3.51 1.45 -19.05
CA LEU A 30 4.16 0.41 -18.26
C LEU A 30 5.39 -0.14 -18.98
N SER A 31 6.45 -0.39 -18.21
CA SER A 31 7.56 -1.19 -18.71
C SER A 31 7.11 -2.65 -18.92
N PRO A 32 7.77 -3.42 -19.81
CA PRO A 32 7.47 -4.84 -19.97
C PRO A 32 7.59 -5.63 -18.67
N GLN A 33 8.45 -5.18 -17.76
CA GLN A 33 8.60 -5.75 -16.43
C GLN A 33 7.38 -5.51 -15.53
N ALA A 34 6.91 -4.27 -15.45
CA ALA A 34 5.74 -3.92 -14.67
C ALA A 34 4.47 -4.60 -15.23
N GLU A 35 4.37 -4.79 -16.55
CA GLU A 35 3.26 -5.50 -17.16
C GLU A 35 3.25 -7.00 -16.81
N ARG A 36 4.42 -7.66 -16.77
CA ARG A 36 4.54 -9.02 -16.22
C ARG A 36 4.15 -9.05 -14.75
N GLY A 37 4.58 -8.06 -13.97
CA GLY A 37 4.21 -7.88 -12.57
C GLY A 37 2.70 -7.80 -12.35
N LEU A 38 2.01 -6.97 -13.14
CA LEU A 38 0.55 -6.83 -13.11
C LEU A 38 -0.16 -8.16 -13.39
N ARG A 39 0.27 -8.88 -14.44
CA ARG A 39 -0.29 -10.20 -14.77
C ARG A 39 -0.07 -11.17 -13.61
N LEU A 40 1.14 -11.24 -13.09
CA LEU A 40 1.48 -12.14 -12.01
C LEU A 40 0.68 -11.80 -10.74
N PHE A 41 0.60 -10.53 -10.36
CA PHE A 41 -0.17 -10.05 -9.21
C PHE A 41 -1.62 -10.54 -9.23
N THR A 42 -2.23 -10.58 -10.41
CA THR A 42 -3.58 -11.12 -10.61
C THR A 42 -3.59 -12.65 -10.53
N GLN A 43 -2.67 -13.32 -11.23
CA GLN A 43 -2.60 -14.79 -11.30
C GLN A 43 -2.31 -15.47 -9.96
N ILE A 44 -1.57 -14.80 -9.07
CA ILE A 44 -1.20 -15.34 -7.75
C ILE A 44 -2.20 -14.98 -6.66
N GLY A 45 -3.28 -14.29 -7.00
CA GLY A 45 -4.39 -13.98 -6.10
C GLY A 45 -4.22 -12.73 -5.24
N CYS A 46 -3.17 -11.92 -5.41
CA CYS A 46 -3.04 -10.66 -4.67
C CYS A 46 -4.21 -9.70 -4.98
N ALA A 47 -4.68 -9.72 -6.23
CA ALA A 47 -5.83 -8.95 -6.67
C ALA A 47 -7.17 -9.40 -6.05
N ASN A 48 -7.22 -10.51 -5.30
CA ASN A 48 -8.46 -10.93 -4.63
C ASN A 48 -8.89 -9.90 -3.57
N CYS A 49 -7.93 -9.37 -2.81
CA CYS A 49 -8.17 -8.30 -1.84
C CYS A 49 -7.72 -6.93 -2.35
N HIS A 50 -6.64 -6.89 -3.15
CA HIS A 50 -6.09 -5.63 -3.64
C HIS A 50 -6.59 -5.29 -5.05
N SER A 51 -7.88 -4.94 -5.16
CA SER A 51 -8.56 -4.69 -6.43
C SER A 51 -9.12 -3.26 -6.59
N GLY A 52 -9.65 -2.96 -7.77
CA GLY A 52 -10.30 -1.69 -8.06
C GLY A 52 -9.35 -0.48 -8.11
N PRO A 53 -9.90 0.75 -8.18
CA PRO A 53 -9.10 1.96 -8.36
C PRO A 53 -8.09 2.24 -7.24
N MET A 54 -8.36 1.73 -6.04
CA MET A 54 -7.52 1.92 -4.86
C MET A 54 -6.67 0.69 -4.53
N PHE A 55 -6.74 -0.38 -5.32
CA PHE A 55 -6.05 -1.64 -5.03
C PHE A 55 -6.34 -2.14 -3.61
N SER A 56 -7.62 -2.11 -3.25
CA SER A 56 -8.15 -2.53 -1.97
C SER A 56 -9.66 -2.73 -2.10
N ASP A 57 -10.14 -3.85 -1.59
CA ASP A 57 -11.55 -4.15 -1.35
C ASP A 57 -12.12 -3.41 -0.13
N PHE A 58 -11.24 -2.85 0.71
CA PHE A 58 -11.55 -2.21 1.98
C PHE A 58 -12.22 -3.11 3.03
N GLU A 59 -12.16 -4.42 2.84
CA GLU A 59 -12.69 -5.42 3.77
C GLU A 59 -11.67 -5.75 4.87
N LEU A 60 -12.16 -6.39 5.93
CA LEU A 60 -11.40 -6.73 7.14
C LEU A 60 -10.87 -8.18 7.08
N HIS A 61 -9.55 -8.35 7.17
CA HIS A 61 -8.89 -9.66 7.08
C HIS A 61 -7.94 -9.95 8.25
N VAL A 62 -7.73 -11.24 8.55
CA VAL A 62 -6.83 -11.70 9.63
C VAL A 62 -5.52 -12.24 9.06
N LEU A 63 -4.44 -11.45 9.16
CA LEU A 63 -3.10 -11.88 8.73
C LEU A 63 -2.21 -12.39 9.88
N ARG A 64 -2.53 -12.05 11.14
CA ARG A 64 -1.66 -12.28 12.32
C ARG A 64 -0.22 -11.75 12.12
N VAL A 65 -0.11 -10.50 11.67
CA VAL A 65 1.18 -9.81 11.63
C VAL A 65 1.74 -9.75 13.07
N PRO A 66 3.02 -10.07 13.28
CA PRO A 66 3.62 -9.99 14.62
C PRO A 66 3.72 -8.55 15.10
N ASP A 67 3.66 -8.36 16.41
CA ASP A 67 3.93 -7.05 17.01
C ASP A 67 5.41 -6.66 16.85
N PRO A 68 5.72 -5.34 16.83
CA PRO A 68 7.10 -4.86 16.82
C PRO A 68 7.89 -5.37 18.02
N PRO A 69 9.21 -5.65 17.86
CA PRO A 69 10.07 -6.00 18.99
C PRO A 69 10.01 -4.94 20.09
N GLY A 70 9.77 -5.36 21.33
CA GLY A 70 9.65 -4.47 22.48
C GLY A 70 8.28 -3.82 22.67
N SER A 71 7.28 -4.16 21.84
CA SER A 71 5.91 -3.73 22.09
C SER A 71 5.38 -4.31 23.41
N THR A 72 4.71 -3.47 24.19
CA THR A 72 4.04 -3.85 25.45
C THR A 72 2.55 -4.10 25.28
N SER A 73 2.02 -3.89 24.08
CA SER A 73 0.60 -4.07 23.74
C SER A 73 0.45 -4.69 22.34
N HIS A 74 -0.55 -5.55 22.18
CA HIS A 74 -0.93 -6.10 20.88
C HIS A 74 -1.88 -5.14 20.15
N ASP A 75 -1.61 -4.86 18.87
CA ASP A 75 -2.58 -4.19 18.02
C ASP A 75 -3.62 -5.22 17.54
N ALA A 76 -4.80 -5.19 18.17
CA ALA A 76 -5.89 -6.11 17.85
C ALA A 76 -6.74 -5.64 16.65
N GLY A 77 -6.39 -4.53 16.00
CA GLY A 77 -7.17 -3.94 14.91
C GLY A 77 -8.59 -3.58 15.37
N ASP A 78 -9.59 -4.24 14.80
CA ASP A 78 -11.01 -4.09 15.18
C ASP A 78 -11.41 -4.84 16.48
N GLY A 79 -10.44 -5.42 17.20
CA GLY A 79 -10.64 -6.25 18.39
C GLY A 79 -10.63 -7.75 18.11
N ALA A 80 -10.60 -8.17 16.85
CA ALA A 80 -10.52 -9.57 16.43
C ALA A 80 -9.27 -9.86 15.56
N ASN A 81 -8.25 -9.01 15.65
CA ASN A 81 -7.03 -9.05 14.83
C ASN A 81 -7.31 -8.88 13.33
N ARG A 82 -8.43 -8.23 12.99
CA ARG A 82 -8.76 -7.92 11.61
C ARG A 82 -8.33 -6.50 11.28
N PHE A 83 -7.74 -6.38 10.11
CA PHE A 83 -7.28 -5.11 9.56
C PHE A 83 -7.88 -4.91 8.18
N ARG A 84 -8.23 -3.67 7.89
CA ARG A 84 -8.71 -3.30 6.57
C ARG A 84 -7.59 -3.47 5.57
N THR A 85 -7.86 -4.07 4.41
CA THR A 85 -6.92 -4.11 3.29
C THR A 85 -6.44 -2.69 2.96
N PRO A 86 -5.16 -2.35 3.09
CA PRO A 86 -4.68 -1.02 2.76
C PRO A 86 -4.64 -0.81 1.24
N THR A 87 -4.73 0.44 0.81
CA THR A 87 -4.47 0.81 -0.59
C THR A 87 -3.03 0.50 -0.96
N LEU A 88 -2.80 0.00 -2.18
CA LEU A 88 -1.43 -0.14 -2.73
C LEU A 88 -0.95 1.09 -3.52
N ARG A 89 -1.81 2.12 -3.68
CA ARG A 89 -1.36 3.41 -4.22
C ARG A 89 -0.23 3.97 -3.38
N ASN A 90 0.87 4.37 -4.04
CA ASN A 90 2.08 4.87 -3.40
C ASN A 90 2.78 3.90 -2.42
N VAL A 91 2.46 2.59 -2.41
CA VAL A 91 2.98 1.66 -1.40
C VAL A 91 4.50 1.64 -1.33
N THR A 92 5.21 1.80 -2.44
CA THR A 92 6.68 1.81 -2.45
C THR A 92 7.31 3.04 -1.78
N ARG A 93 6.51 4.00 -1.29
CA ARG A 93 6.92 5.23 -0.61
C ARG A 93 6.49 5.29 0.86
N THR A 94 5.82 4.25 1.36
CA THR A 94 5.18 4.26 2.68
C THR A 94 5.75 3.19 3.62
N ALA A 95 7.04 2.85 3.45
CA ALA A 95 7.73 2.03 4.43
C ALA A 95 7.79 2.76 5.79
N PRO A 96 7.79 2.04 6.92
CA PRO A 96 7.67 0.58 7.04
C PRO A 96 6.22 0.08 6.83
N TYR A 97 6.08 -1.23 6.62
CA TYR A 97 4.83 -1.87 6.20
C TYR A 97 4.12 -2.62 7.33
N MET A 98 2.83 -2.89 7.07
CA MET A 98 1.82 -3.46 8.00
C MET A 98 1.44 -2.50 9.13
N HIS A 99 0.39 -2.86 9.89
CA HIS A 99 -0.17 -1.99 10.93
C HIS A 99 0.84 -1.63 12.03
N GLY A 100 1.73 -2.56 12.39
CA GLY A 100 2.79 -2.31 13.38
C GLY A 100 4.09 -1.74 12.81
N GLY A 101 4.21 -1.59 11.48
CA GLY A 101 5.46 -1.12 10.87
C GLY A 101 6.64 -2.09 11.04
N VAL A 102 6.39 -3.39 11.13
CA VAL A 102 7.39 -4.42 11.45
C VAL A 102 8.27 -4.83 10.27
N PHE A 103 7.88 -4.49 9.04
CA PHE A 103 8.65 -4.82 7.84
C PHE A 103 9.18 -3.53 7.21
N ALA A 104 10.49 -3.41 7.05
CA ALA A 104 11.13 -2.26 6.42
C ALA A 104 11.04 -2.31 4.88
N THR A 105 10.89 -3.50 4.28
CA THR A 105 10.97 -3.68 2.82
C THR A 105 9.83 -4.53 2.26
N ILE A 106 9.48 -4.32 0.99
CA ILE A 106 8.50 -5.16 0.26
C ILE A 106 8.94 -6.65 0.21
N PRO A 107 10.23 -6.98 0.00
CA PRO A 107 10.70 -8.36 0.15
C PRO A 107 10.38 -9.02 1.49
N GLN A 108 10.46 -8.27 2.61
CA GLN A 108 10.07 -8.81 3.92
C GLN A 108 8.55 -9.06 4.01
N VAL A 109 7.74 -8.18 3.39
CA VAL A 109 6.29 -8.40 3.27
C VAL A 109 6.00 -9.68 2.48
N PHE A 110 6.68 -9.92 1.35
CA PHE A 110 6.53 -11.16 0.60
C PHE A 110 6.92 -12.39 1.44
N GLN A 111 8.02 -12.32 2.18
CA GLN A 111 8.44 -13.40 3.07
C GLN A 111 7.37 -13.73 4.12
N PHE A 112 6.76 -12.70 4.72
CA PHE A 112 5.65 -12.87 5.65
C PHE A 112 4.45 -13.56 4.99
N TYR A 113 4.00 -13.06 3.83
CA TYR A 113 2.87 -13.66 3.12
C TYR A 113 3.13 -15.12 2.70
N ARG A 114 4.39 -15.51 2.45
CA ARG A 114 4.72 -16.91 2.13
C ARG A 114 4.37 -17.84 3.30
N GLN A 115 4.59 -17.39 4.53
CA GLN A 115 4.21 -18.13 5.72
C GLN A 115 2.69 -18.08 5.92
N ALA A 116 2.08 -16.90 5.79
CA ALA A 116 0.64 -16.69 5.98
C ALA A 116 -0.23 -17.49 4.99
N THR A 117 0.21 -17.62 3.74
CA THR A 117 -0.53 -18.37 2.69
C THR A 117 -0.35 -19.88 2.79
N THR A 118 0.71 -20.37 3.44
CA THR A 118 0.92 -21.82 3.65
C THR A 118 -0.05 -22.39 4.69
N ASN A 119 -0.36 -21.61 5.73
CA ASN A 119 -1.32 -21.97 6.78
C ASN A 119 -2.31 -20.82 6.99
N PRO A 120 -3.25 -20.61 6.05
CA PRO A 120 -4.08 -19.43 6.03
C PRO A 120 -5.07 -19.43 7.20
N VAL A 121 -4.97 -18.39 8.02
CA VAL A 121 -5.92 -18.11 9.10
C VAL A 121 -7.20 -17.52 8.51
N ASP A 122 -7.03 -16.65 7.51
CA ASP A 122 -8.10 -16.06 6.74
C ASP A 122 -8.47 -16.96 5.56
N PRO A 123 -9.75 -17.36 5.39
CA PRO A 123 -10.20 -18.14 4.24
C PRO A 123 -9.87 -17.50 2.89
N ASP A 124 -9.81 -16.18 2.79
CA ASP A 124 -9.58 -15.46 1.52
C ASP A 124 -8.13 -15.56 1.05
N LEU A 125 -7.20 -16.00 1.92
CA LEU A 125 -5.84 -16.35 1.54
C LEU A 125 -5.72 -17.74 0.92
N ARG A 126 -6.78 -18.57 0.92
CA ARG A 126 -6.72 -19.91 0.33
C ARG A 126 -6.53 -19.81 -1.18
N GLY A 127 -5.48 -20.45 -1.68
CA GLY A 127 -5.13 -20.42 -3.11
C GLY A 127 -4.36 -19.17 -3.54
N VAL A 128 -4.18 -18.18 -2.65
CA VAL A 128 -3.22 -17.09 -2.85
C VAL A 128 -1.81 -17.63 -2.65
N ARG A 129 -0.86 -17.23 -3.51
CA ARG A 129 0.56 -17.53 -3.30
C ARG A 129 1.39 -16.25 -3.36
N THR A 130 2.54 -16.28 -2.71
CA THR A 130 3.55 -15.22 -2.80
C THR A 130 4.40 -15.38 -4.07
N PRO A 131 4.92 -14.29 -4.67
CA PRO A 131 5.94 -14.42 -5.72
C PRO A 131 7.19 -15.18 -5.22
N THR A 132 7.81 -15.94 -6.14
CA THR A 132 9.15 -16.49 -5.94
C THR A 132 10.20 -15.37 -5.92
N PRO A 133 11.44 -15.61 -5.44
CA PRO A 133 12.51 -14.62 -5.52
C PRO A 133 12.78 -14.10 -6.94
N GLN A 134 12.57 -14.93 -7.96
CA GLN A 134 12.74 -14.58 -9.37
C GLN A 134 11.58 -13.73 -9.90
N GLU A 135 10.37 -13.95 -9.38
CA GLU A 135 9.14 -13.23 -9.73
C GLU A 135 9.00 -11.89 -8.99
N ALA A 136 9.56 -11.78 -7.78
CA ALA A 136 9.40 -10.61 -6.91
C ALA A 136 9.77 -9.27 -7.57
N PRO A 137 10.87 -9.15 -8.36
CA PRO A 137 11.20 -7.91 -9.05
C PRO A 137 10.12 -7.43 -10.03
N ASP A 138 9.41 -8.36 -10.69
CA ASP A 138 8.33 -8.01 -11.61
C ASP A 138 7.15 -7.41 -10.84
N VAL A 139 6.74 -8.02 -9.71
CA VAL A 139 5.68 -7.49 -8.84
C VAL A 139 6.08 -6.14 -8.25
N GLU A 140 7.33 -5.97 -7.80
CA GLU A 140 7.82 -4.69 -7.29
C GLU A 140 7.82 -3.59 -8.35
N ALA A 141 8.17 -3.91 -9.60
CA ALA A 141 8.07 -2.98 -10.71
C ALA A 141 6.62 -2.53 -10.95
N PHE A 142 5.66 -3.44 -10.83
CA PHE A 142 4.25 -3.11 -10.87
C PHE A 142 3.83 -2.21 -9.69
N LEU A 143 4.19 -2.57 -8.45
CA LEU A 143 3.85 -1.76 -7.26
C LEU A 143 4.41 -0.33 -7.36
N ARG A 144 5.60 -0.16 -7.94
CA ARG A 144 6.20 1.16 -8.19
C ARG A 144 5.38 1.98 -9.18
N ALA A 145 4.83 1.34 -10.21
CA ALA A 145 3.96 1.98 -11.19
C ALA A 145 2.62 2.45 -10.61
N LEU A 146 2.28 2.10 -9.36
CA LEU A 146 1.10 2.58 -8.62
C LEU A 146 1.35 3.90 -7.86
N GLY A 147 2.54 4.50 -7.99
CA GLY A 147 2.89 5.72 -7.27
C GLY A 147 4.08 6.47 -7.84
N ASP A 148 4.41 6.29 -9.11
CA ASP A 148 5.58 6.90 -9.76
C ASP A 148 5.38 8.35 -10.21
N ALA A 149 4.18 8.90 -10.05
CA ALA A 149 3.91 10.31 -10.26
C ALA A 149 4.68 11.19 -9.25
N PRO A 150 5.01 12.45 -9.61
CA PRO A 150 5.56 13.42 -8.66
C PRO A 150 4.62 13.56 -7.45
N PHE A 151 5.20 13.49 -6.26
CA PHE A 151 4.50 13.79 -5.01
C PHE A 151 4.98 15.15 -4.52
N ASP A 152 4.06 16.11 -4.44
CA ASP A 152 4.37 17.42 -3.84
C ASP A 152 4.47 17.26 -2.32
N ALA A 153 5.70 17.24 -1.83
CA ALA A 153 6.02 17.24 -0.40
C ALA A 153 6.41 18.64 0.11
N SER A 154 6.09 19.70 -0.65
CA SER A 154 6.45 21.05 -0.24
C SER A 154 5.70 21.45 1.03
N ILE A 155 6.46 21.95 2.01
CA ILE A 155 5.89 22.57 3.21
C ILE A 155 5.68 24.05 2.86
N PRO A 156 4.44 24.58 2.95
CA PRO A 156 4.21 26.00 2.71
C PRO A 156 5.08 26.86 3.63
N ALA A 157 5.64 27.95 3.13
CA ALA A 157 6.41 28.88 3.97
C ALA A 157 5.51 29.66 4.95
N SER A 158 4.24 29.86 4.58
CA SER A 158 3.23 30.54 5.40
C SER A 158 1.83 29.98 5.12
N VAL A 159 0.94 30.09 6.10
CA VAL A 159 -0.50 29.95 5.88
C VAL A 159 -1.10 31.28 5.35
N PRO A 160 -2.33 31.32 4.80
CA PRO A 160 -2.93 32.56 4.27
C PRO A 160 -2.99 33.74 5.25
N SER A 161 -2.87 33.50 6.56
CA SER A 161 -2.78 34.55 7.59
C SER A 161 -1.37 35.14 7.77
N GLY A 162 -0.36 34.68 7.02
CA GLY A 162 1.03 35.11 7.12
C GLY A 162 1.87 34.45 8.22
N LEU A 163 1.32 33.46 8.95
CA LEU A 163 2.03 32.73 10.00
C LEU A 163 2.77 31.50 9.45
N THR A 164 3.86 31.10 10.09
CA THR A 164 4.57 29.84 9.78
C THR A 164 3.67 28.63 10.08
N PRO A 165 3.58 27.63 9.19
CA PRO A 165 2.88 26.39 9.50
C PRO A 165 3.51 25.67 10.70
N GLY A 166 2.68 25.14 11.60
CA GLY A 166 3.13 24.44 12.83
C GLY A 166 3.22 25.30 14.09
N GLY A 167 3.14 26.63 13.98
CA GLY A 167 3.31 27.55 15.11
C GLY A 167 4.76 27.58 15.63
N ALA A 168 5.05 28.47 16.60
CA ALA A 168 6.34 28.42 17.28
C ALA A 168 6.41 27.16 18.17
N PRO A 169 7.54 26.43 18.21
CA PRO A 169 7.71 25.33 19.15
C PRO A 169 7.45 25.87 20.56
N ARG A 170 6.55 25.22 21.30
CA ARG A 170 6.29 25.50 22.72
C ARG A 170 7.25 24.72 23.59
#